data_AF-A0A6L3KP38-F1
#
_entry.id   AF-A0A6L3KP38-F1
#
_cell.length_a   1.000
_cell.length_b   1.000
_cell.length_c   1.000
_cell.angle_alpha   90.00
_cell.angle_beta   90.00
_cell.angle_gamma   90.00
#
_symmetry.space_group_name_H-M   'P 1'
#
loop_
_entity.id
_entity.type
_entity.pdbx_description
1 polymer ?
#
loop_
_entity_poly.entity_id
_entity_poly.type
_entity_poly.pdbx_seq_one_letter_code
_entity_poly.pdbx_strand_id
1 'polypeptide(L)' 'FYNKTKYRLLAFWDKDDKINTLVIATHGFIKKTQKTPPKEIAKAEEIRKDYFNSKR' A
#
# COMPACT_ATOMS: atom_id res chain seq x y z
N PHE A 1 6.08 -21.94 -6.37
CA PHE A 1 4.74 -21.55 -5.87
C PHE A 1 4.55 -22.11 -4.47
N TYR A 2 4.73 -21.32 -3.41
CA TYR A 2 4.39 -21.78 -2.07
C TYR A 2 2.85 -21.77 -1.94
N ASN A 3 2.22 -22.94 -1.79
CA ASN A 3 0.78 -23.14 -1.55
C ASN A 3 -0.27 -22.54 -2.51
N LYS A 4 0.06 -22.17 -3.76
CA LYS A 4 -0.88 -21.55 -4.75
C LYS A 4 -1.55 -20.25 -4.27
N THR A 5 -1.16 -19.71 -3.11
CA THR A 5 -1.71 -18.48 -2.56
C THR A 5 -1.08 -17.28 -3.26
N LYS A 6 -1.92 -16.40 -3.81
CA LYS A 6 -1.49 -15.15 -4.46
C LYS A 6 -1.65 -14.02 -3.46
N TYR A 7 -0.59 -13.27 -3.22
CA TYR A 7 -0.62 -12.09 -2.35
C TYR A 7 -0.66 -10.81 -3.19
N ARG A 8 -1.29 -9.77 -2.66
CA ARG A 8 -1.23 -8.40 -3.17
C ARG A 8 -0.68 -7.51 -2.07
N LEU A 9 0.30 -6.70 -2.41
CA LEU A 9 0.88 -5.68 -1.54
C LEU A 9 0.45 -4.31 -2.06
N LEU A 10 -0.09 -3.47 -1.17
CA LEU A 10 -0.41 -2.08 -1.49
C LEU A 10 0.71 -1.18 -0.97
N ALA A 11 1.25 -0.36 -1.86
CA ALA A 11 2.32 0.59 -1.56
C ALA A 11 2.05 1.93 -2.24
N PHE A 12 2.60 3.00 -1.68
CA PHE A 12 2.58 4.32 -2.29
C PHE A 12 4.00 4.90 -2.34
N TRP A 13 4.15 5.88 -3.22
CA TRP A 13 5.41 6.60 -3.42
C TRP A 13 5.41 7.86 -2.56
N ASP A 14 6.47 8.06 -1.79
CA ASP A 14 6.82 9.38 -1.28
C ASP A 14 7.95 9.96 -2.16
N LYS A 15 7.64 11.05 -2.86
CA LYS A 15 8.53 11.77 -3.77
C LYS A 15 8.84 13.18 -3.27
N ASP A 16 8.60 13.42 -1.99
CA ASP A 16 8.77 14.74 -1.37
C ASP A 16 10.26 15.14 -1.31
N ASP A 17 11.17 14.18 -1.19
CA ASP A 17 12.60 14.42 -1.39
C ASP A 17 12.97 14.31 -2.89
N LYS A 18 13.63 15.36 -3.41
CA LYS A 18 14.12 15.41 -4.79
C LYS A 18 15.26 14.42 -5.05
N ILE A 19 15.91 13.93 -4.00
CA ILE A 19 17.08 13.05 -4.08
C ILE A 19 16.68 11.59 -3.81
N ASN A 20 15.82 11.35 -2.82
CA ASN A 20 15.40 10.00 -2.43
C ASN A 20 13.90 9.78 -2.66
N THR A 21 13.58 8.90 -3.61
CA THR A 21 12.21 8.39 -3.75
C THR A 21 12.01 7.20 -2.83
N LEU A 22 11.09 7.31 -1.87
CA LEU A 22 10.75 6.22 -0.96
C LEU A 22 9.51 5.47 -1.46
N VAL A 23 9.55 4.14 -1.34
CA VAL A 23 8.40 3.26 -1.56
C VAL A 23 7.93 2.76 -0.21
N ILE A 24 6.74 3.16 0.20
CA ILE A 24 6.16 2.79 1.49
C ILE A 24 5.11 1.72 1.26
N ALA A 25 5.41 0.51 1.70
CA ALA A 25 4.46 -0.60 1.68
C ALA A 25 3.55 -0.51 2.92
N THR A 26 2.23 -0.44 2.69
CA THR A 26 1.26 -0.28 3.77
C THR A 26 0.89 -1.63 4.39
N HIS A 27 0.24 -2.50 3.61
CA HIS A 27 -0.18 -3.81 4.04
C HIS A 27 -0.33 -4.75 2.84
N GLY A 28 -0.20 -6.05 3.12
CA GLY A 28 -0.42 -7.12 2.16
C GLY A 28 -1.66 -7.94 2.53
N PHE A 29 -2.34 -8.46 1.52
CA PHE A 29 -3.49 -9.36 1.72
C PHE A 29 -3.50 -10.49 0.69
N ILE A 30 -4.18 -11.58 1.05
CA ILE A 30 -4.37 -12.72 0.16
C ILE A 30 -5.40 -12.35 -0.90
N LYS A 31 -5.05 -12.51 -2.17
CA LYS A 31 -5.96 -12.31 -3.31
C LYS A 31 -7.07 -13.35 -3.28
N LYS A 32 -8.22 -12.96 -2.75
CA LYS A 32 -9.47 -13.75 -2.77
C LYS A 32 -10.29 -13.50 -4.04
N THR A 33 -10.30 -12.26 -4.54
CA THR A 33 -11.09 -11.83 -5.70
C THR A 33 -10.21 -11.30 -6.83
N GLN A 34 -10.73 -11.28 -8.06
CA GLN A 34 -9.98 -10.72 -9.21
C GLN A 34 -9.79 -9.20 -9.05
N LYS A 35 -10.84 -8.46 -8.69
CA LYS A 35 -10.74 -7.02 -8.37
C LYS A 35 -10.20 -6.80 -6.97
N THR A 36 -9.46 -5.71 -6.77
CA THR A 36 -9.03 -5.28 -5.43
C THR A 36 -10.25 -4.78 -4.66
N PRO A 37 -10.53 -5.31 -3.45
CA PRO A 37 -11.66 -4.84 -2.66
C PRO A 37 -11.51 -3.35 -2.34
N PRO A 38 -12.58 -2.53 -2.48
CA PRO A 38 -12.52 -1.10 -2.17
C PRO A 38 -12.07 -0.79 -0.74
N LYS A 39 -12.40 -1.68 0.20
CA LYS A 39 -12.00 -1.57 1.62
C LYS A 39 -10.48 -1.53 1.81
N GLU A 40 -9.73 -2.37 1.09
CA GLU A 40 -8.27 -2.41 1.19
C GLU A 40 -7.64 -1.15 0.56
N ILE A 41 -8.27 -0.60 -0.48
CA ILE A 41 -7.85 0.65 -1.12
C ILE A 41 -8.06 1.83 -0.16
N ALA A 42 -9.27 1.96 0.40
CA ALA A 42 -9.59 3.02 1.35
C ALA A 42 -8.64 3.00 2.56
N LYS A 43 -8.33 1.81 3.08
CA LYS A 43 -7.35 1.65 4.17
C LYS A 43 -5.95 2.10 3.77
N ALA A 44 -5.49 1.79 2.56
CA ALA A 44 -4.19 2.25 2.07
C ALA A 44 -4.15 3.78 1.91
N GLU A 45 -5.26 4.40 1.48
CA GLU A 45 -5.38 5.85 1.38
C GLU A 45 -5.38 6.56 2.74
N GLU A 46 -6.05 5.99 3.74
CA GLU A 46 -6.03 6.48 5.12
C GLU A 46 -4.61 6.46 5.70
N ILE A 47 -3.91 5.32 5.61
CA ILE A 47 -2.51 5.18 6.06
C ILE A 47 -1.61 6.20 5.35
N ARG A 48 -1.83 6.43 4.04
CA ARG A 48 -1.08 7.43 3.30
C ARG A 48 -1.31 8.84 3.85
N LYS A 49 -2.58 9.22 4.11
CA LYS A 49 -2.91 10.53 4.69
C LYS A 49 -2.26 10.70 6.06
N ASP A 50 -2.35 9.68 6.91
CA ASP A 50 -1.75 9.70 8.24
C ASP A 50 -0.23 9.82 8.18
N TYR A 51 0.43 9.11 7.26
CA TYR A 51 1.86 9.23 7.02
C TYR A 51 2.26 10.68 6.70
N PHE A 52 1.61 11.31 5.71
CA PHE A 52 1.93 12.70 5.33
C PHE A 52 1.54 13.71 6.42
N ASN A 53 0.49 13.46 7.19
CA ASN A 53 0.13 14.29 8.34
C ASN A 53 1.17 14.20 9.46
N SER A 54 1.71 13.01 9.72
CA SER A 54 2.75 12.81 10.75
C SER A 54 4.12 13.38 10.37
N LYS A 55 4.36 13.57 9.06
CA LYS A 55 5.59 14.17 8.53
C LYS A 55 5.59 15.71 8.65
N ARG A 56 4.42 16.31 8.84
CA ARG A 56 4.23 17.76 8.99
C ARG A 56 4.56 18.22 10.40
#